data_AF-Q9Z3D5-F1
#
_entry.id   AF-Q9Z3D5-F1
#
_cell.length_a   1.000
_cell.length_b   1.000
_cell.length_c   1.000
_cell.angle_alpha   90.00
_cell.angle_beta   90.00
_cell.angle_gamma   90.00
#
_symmetry.space_group_name_H-M   'P 1'
#
loop_
_entity.id
_entity.type
_entity.pdbx_description
1 polymer ?
#
loop_
_entity_poly.entity_id
_entity_poly.type
_entity_poly.pdbx_seq_one_letter_code
_entity_poly.pdbx_strand_id
1 'polypeptide(L)'
;MSGLNLPMQAMTKLQGEYLNEATALWNQTLGRLQPDGSAQPAKLGDRRFSAEDWAKNPAAAYLAQVYLLNARTLMQMAESIEGDAKAKARVRFAVQQWIDAAAPSNFLALNPEAQRKALETKGESISQGLQQLWHDIQQGHVSQTDESVFEVGKNVATTEGAVVYENDLFQLIEYKPLTPKVHEKPMLFVPPCINKYYILDLQPDNSLIRYTVAQGHRVFVVSWRNPDASVAGKTWDDYVEQGVIRAIRVMQQITGHEKVNALGFCVGGTILSTALAVLAARGEQPAASLTLLTTLLDFSNTGVLDLFIDEAGVRLREMTIGEKAPNGPGLLNGKELATTFSFLRPNDLVWNYVVGNYLKGEAPPPFDLLYWNSDSTNMAGPMFCWYLRNTYLENKLRVPGALTICGEKVDLSRIEAPVYFYGSREDHIVPWESAYAGTQMLSGPKRYVLGASGHIAGVINPPQKKKRSYWTNEQLDGDFNQWLEGSTEHPGSWWTDWSDWLKQHAGKEIAAPKTPGNKTHKPIEPAPGRYVKQKA
;
A
#
# COMPACT_ATOMS: atom_id res chain seq x y z
N MET A 1 -32.23 -6.01 -4.67
CA MET A 1 -31.86 -4.61 -4.95
C MET A 1 -32.60 -3.73 -3.96
N SER A 2 -31.99 -3.48 -2.80
CA SER A 2 -32.49 -2.51 -1.82
C SER A 2 -32.33 -1.10 -2.38
N GLY A 3 -33.37 -0.30 -2.24
CA GLY A 3 -33.58 0.96 -2.96
C GLY A 3 -32.59 2.05 -2.59
N LEU A 4 -31.71 2.37 -3.54
CA LEU A 4 -31.05 3.67 -3.56
C LEU A 4 -32.09 4.69 -4.04
N ASN A 5 -32.26 5.76 -3.27
CA ASN A 5 -33.15 6.86 -3.64
C ASN A 5 -32.38 8.18 -3.56
N LEU A 6 -32.59 9.06 -4.53
CA LEU A 6 -32.08 10.42 -4.49
C LEU A 6 -33.26 11.34 -4.12
N PRO A 7 -33.28 11.93 -2.91
CA PRO A 7 -34.41 12.73 -2.47
C PRO A 7 -34.71 13.88 -3.42
N MET A 8 -35.98 14.05 -3.78
CA MET A 8 -36.42 15.09 -4.73
C MET A 8 -36.05 16.51 -4.24
N GLN A 9 -36.07 16.74 -2.92
CA GLN A 9 -35.60 17.98 -2.31
C GLN A 9 -34.10 18.22 -2.52
N ALA A 10 -33.27 17.19 -2.32
CA ALA A 10 -31.83 17.28 -2.57
C ALA A 10 -31.55 17.55 -4.06
N MET A 11 -32.26 16.87 -4.96
CA MET A 11 -32.15 17.09 -6.40
C MET A 11 -32.54 18.52 -6.79
N THR A 12 -33.65 19.04 -6.27
CA THR A 12 -34.12 20.41 -6.56
C THR A 12 -33.12 21.46 -6.05
N LYS A 13 -32.55 21.25 -4.86
CA LYS A 13 -31.52 22.12 -4.30
C LYS A 13 -30.27 22.13 -5.17
N LEU A 14 -29.75 20.95 -5.54
CA LEU A 14 -28.57 20.81 -6.39
C LEU A 14 -28.78 21.41 -7.78
N GLN A 15 -29.97 21.29 -8.36
CA GLN A 15 -30.32 21.94 -9.62
C GLN A 15 -30.28 23.46 -9.51
N GLY A 16 -30.84 24.03 -8.43
CA GLY A 16 -30.81 25.47 -8.18
C GLY A 16 -29.37 25.99 -7.99
N GLU A 17 -28.57 25.31 -7.18
CA GLU A 17 -27.15 25.63 -6.98
C GLU A 17 -26.36 25.56 -8.29
N TYR A 18 -26.55 24.49 -9.08
CA TYR A 18 -25.90 24.32 -10.38
C TYR A 18 -26.25 25.45 -11.36
N LEU A 19 -27.53 25.81 -11.48
CA LEU A 19 -27.96 26.90 -12.38
C LEU A 19 -27.36 28.25 -11.97
N ASN A 20 -27.30 28.53 -10.67
CA ASN A 20 -26.70 29.75 -10.15
C ASN A 20 -25.19 29.81 -10.45
N GLU A 21 -24.45 28.73 -10.15
CA GLU A 21 -23.01 28.66 -10.42
C GLU A 21 -22.70 28.68 -11.92
N ALA A 22 -23.49 27.96 -12.75
CA ALA A 22 -23.33 27.97 -14.20
C ALA A 22 -23.59 29.36 -14.81
N THR A 23 -24.60 30.08 -14.31
CA THR A 23 -24.88 31.46 -14.73
C THR A 23 -23.76 32.41 -14.32
N ALA A 24 -23.24 32.28 -13.09
CA ALA A 24 -22.11 33.07 -12.62
C ALA A 24 -20.85 32.81 -13.47
N LEU A 25 -20.59 31.55 -13.82
CA LEU A 25 -19.48 31.16 -14.67
C LEU A 25 -19.61 31.71 -16.10
N TRP A 26 -20.81 31.65 -16.66
CA TRP A 26 -21.11 32.24 -17.98
C TRP A 26 -20.88 33.75 -17.99
N ASN A 27 -21.41 34.47 -16.99
CA ASN A 27 -21.24 35.92 -16.86
C ASN A 27 -19.77 36.31 -16.65
N GLN A 28 -19.02 35.55 -15.84
CA GLN A 28 -17.58 35.75 -15.66
C GLN A 28 -16.82 35.58 -16.99
N THR A 29 -17.22 34.61 -17.82
CA THR A 29 -16.59 34.34 -19.11
C THR A 29 -16.90 35.45 -20.12
N LEU A 30 -18.15 35.94 -20.17
CA LEU A 30 -18.53 37.09 -20.99
C LEU A 30 -17.77 38.36 -20.58
N GLY A 31 -17.59 38.61 -19.27
CA GLY A 31 -16.79 39.73 -18.77
C GLY A 31 -15.31 39.65 -19.14
N ARG A 32 -14.75 38.46 -19.32
CA ARG A 32 -13.35 38.26 -19.79
C ARG A 32 -13.17 38.52 -21.29
N LEU A 33 -14.23 38.37 -22.08
CA LEU A 33 -14.21 38.65 -23.52
C LEU A 33 -14.37 40.15 -23.83
N GLN A 34 -14.60 40.99 -22.82
CA GLN A 34 -14.66 42.45 -22.98
C GLN A 34 -13.26 43.06 -23.15
N PRO A 35 -13.10 44.12 -23.99
CA PRO A 35 -11.80 44.70 -24.35
C PRO A 35 -10.96 45.23 -23.18
N ASP A 36 -11.60 45.53 -22.04
CA ASP A 36 -11.07 46.21 -20.86
C ASP A 36 -10.55 45.25 -19.78
N GLY A 37 -10.66 43.92 -19.98
CA GLY A 37 -9.82 42.90 -19.36
C GLY A 37 -9.70 42.88 -17.82
N SER A 38 -10.69 43.38 -17.07
CA SER A 38 -10.56 43.60 -15.62
C SER A 38 -10.77 42.38 -14.72
N ALA A 39 -11.06 41.20 -15.29
CA ALA A 39 -11.33 40.00 -14.50
C ALA A 39 -10.04 39.21 -14.20
N GLN A 40 -9.78 38.94 -12.92
CA GLN A 40 -8.66 38.10 -12.48
C GLN A 40 -8.67 36.71 -13.16
N PRO A 41 -7.48 36.11 -13.40
CA PRO A 41 -7.36 34.77 -13.95
C PRO A 41 -8.18 33.76 -13.14
N ALA A 42 -8.78 32.79 -13.83
CA ALA A 42 -9.56 31.74 -13.18
C ALA A 42 -8.70 31.02 -12.15
N LYS A 43 -9.12 31.00 -10.88
CA LYS A 43 -8.52 30.09 -9.91
C LYS A 43 -9.02 28.68 -10.22
N LEU A 44 -8.17 27.90 -10.87
CA LEU A 44 -8.37 26.48 -11.09
C LEU A 44 -7.78 25.75 -9.88
N GLY A 45 -8.65 25.36 -8.94
CA GLY A 45 -8.24 24.74 -7.67
C GLY A 45 -7.79 23.28 -7.79
N ASP A 46 -7.74 22.73 -9.01
CA ASP A 46 -7.41 21.33 -9.27
C ASP A 46 -6.03 21.23 -9.93
N ARG A 47 -5.20 20.32 -9.40
CA ARG A 47 -3.82 20.12 -9.84
C ARG A 47 -3.70 19.79 -11.34
N ARG A 48 -4.72 19.14 -11.93
CA ARG A 48 -4.77 18.80 -13.36
C ARG A 48 -4.71 20.03 -14.27
N PHE A 49 -5.11 21.19 -13.76
CA PHE A 49 -5.16 22.45 -14.52
C PHE A 49 -4.19 23.50 -13.95
N SER A 50 -3.12 23.06 -13.27
CA SER A 50 -2.17 23.96 -12.61
C SER A 50 -1.18 24.67 -13.55
N ALA A 51 -0.98 24.15 -14.76
CA ALA A 51 -0.11 24.78 -15.75
C ALA A 51 -0.69 26.11 -16.25
N GLU A 52 0.17 27.11 -16.48
CA GLU A 52 -0.25 28.44 -16.92
C GLU A 52 -1.04 28.43 -18.24
N ASP A 53 -0.78 27.45 -19.11
CA ASP A 53 -1.48 27.24 -20.38
C ASP A 53 -3.01 27.13 -20.19
N TRP A 54 -3.46 26.52 -19.10
CA TRP A 54 -4.89 26.41 -18.77
C TRP A 54 -5.50 27.74 -18.40
N ALA A 55 -4.79 28.57 -17.63
CA ALA A 55 -5.28 29.88 -17.20
C ALA A 55 -5.19 30.94 -18.31
N LYS A 56 -4.20 30.83 -19.20
CA LYS A 56 -3.97 31.78 -20.30
C LYS A 56 -4.90 31.58 -21.49
N ASN A 57 -5.41 30.36 -21.71
CA ASN A 57 -6.36 30.07 -22.80
C ASN A 57 -7.81 30.21 -22.29
N PRO A 58 -8.59 31.22 -22.72
CA PRO A 58 -9.94 31.45 -22.20
C PRO A 58 -10.90 30.29 -22.42
N ALA A 59 -10.80 29.59 -23.55
CA ALA A 59 -11.65 28.43 -23.85
C ALA A 59 -11.28 27.23 -22.96
N ALA A 60 -9.99 26.98 -22.74
CA ALA A 60 -9.52 25.91 -21.86
C ALA A 60 -9.86 26.19 -20.39
N ALA A 61 -9.72 27.44 -19.93
CA ALA A 61 -10.11 27.88 -18.60
C ALA A 61 -11.62 27.67 -18.37
N TYR A 62 -12.45 28.09 -19.33
CA TYR A 62 -13.90 27.88 -19.26
C TYR A 62 -14.26 26.39 -19.21
N LEU A 63 -13.67 25.58 -20.09
CA LEU A 63 -13.90 24.13 -20.11
C LEU A 63 -13.51 23.47 -18.78
N ALA A 64 -12.36 23.83 -18.21
CA ALA A 64 -11.92 23.34 -16.91
C ALA A 64 -12.89 23.76 -15.79
N GLN A 65 -13.39 24.99 -15.79
CA GLN A 65 -14.38 25.47 -14.81
C GLN A 65 -15.73 24.75 -14.94
N VAL A 66 -16.24 24.55 -16.16
CA VAL A 66 -17.47 23.79 -16.42
C VAL A 66 -17.31 22.34 -15.98
N TYR A 67 -16.17 21.72 -16.28
CA TYR A 67 -15.85 20.37 -15.82
C TYR A 67 -15.84 20.28 -14.28
N LEU A 68 -15.15 21.19 -13.59
CA LEU A 68 -15.08 21.20 -12.12
C LEU A 68 -16.43 21.42 -11.46
N LEU A 69 -17.30 22.25 -12.06
CA LEU A 69 -18.68 22.43 -11.61
C LEU A 69 -19.46 21.11 -11.73
N ASN A 70 -19.47 20.50 -12.92
CA ASN A 70 -20.15 19.23 -13.15
C ASN A 70 -19.63 18.11 -12.23
N ALA A 71 -18.31 18.00 -12.08
CA ALA A 71 -17.67 17.04 -11.19
C ALA A 71 -18.17 17.21 -9.74
N ARG A 72 -18.17 18.44 -9.22
CA ARG A 72 -18.66 18.73 -7.87
C ARG A 72 -20.14 18.37 -7.72
N THR A 73 -20.97 18.76 -8.68
CA THR A 73 -22.42 18.48 -8.64
C THR A 73 -22.71 16.99 -8.69
N LEU A 74 -22.04 16.23 -9.56
CA LEU A 74 -22.21 14.77 -9.63
C LEU A 74 -21.77 14.08 -8.34
N MET A 75 -20.67 14.53 -7.72
CA MET A 75 -20.24 14.01 -6.43
C MET A 75 -21.24 14.35 -5.33
N GLN A 76 -21.78 15.57 -5.29
CA GLN A 76 -22.84 15.95 -4.35
C GLN A 76 -24.12 15.13 -4.56
N MET A 77 -24.48 14.83 -5.82
CA MET A 77 -25.60 13.93 -6.13
C MET A 77 -25.35 12.53 -5.56
N ALA A 78 -24.17 11.97 -5.77
CA ALA A 78 -23.79 10.67 -5.22
C ALA A 78 -23.80 10.67 -3.67
N GLU A 79 -23.33 11.74 -3.05
CA GLU A 79 -23.36 11.93 -1.59
C GLU A 79 -24.78 12.17 -1.04
N SER A 80 -25.73 12.59 -1.88
CA SER A 80 -27.13 12.79 -1.49
C SER A 80 -27.98 11.53 -1.63
N ILE A 81 -27.44 10.44 -2.17
CA ILE A 81 -28.14 9.16 -2.25
C ILE A 81 -28.39 8.61 -0.83
N GLU A 82 -29.63 8.22 -0.59
CA GLU A 82 -30.08 7.50 0.61
C GLU A 82 -30.19 6.00 0.31
N GLY A 83 -29.87 5.16 1.29
CA GLY A 83 -29.93 3.71 1.18
C GLY A 83 -28.76 3.01 1.88
N ASP A 84 -28.44 1.81 1.41
CA ASP A 84 -27.31 1.03 1.92
C ASP A 84 -25.97 1.77 1.74
N ALA A 85 -25.18 1.86 2.81
CA ALA A 85 -23.95 2.64 2.84
C ALA A 85 -22.90 2.12 1.83
N LYS A 86 -22.80 0.79 1.68
CA LYS A 86 -21.87 0.15 0.75
C LYS A 86 -22.29 0.38 -0.70
N ALA A 87 -23.58 0.27 -1.01
CA ALA A 87 -24.14 0.60 -2.32
C ALA A 87 -23.94 2.09 -2.66
N LYS A 88 -24.16 3.01 -1.71
CA LYS A 88 -23.86 4.44 -1.88
C LYS A 88 -22.38 4.67 -2.18
N ALA A 89 -21.49 4.04 -1.41
CA ALA A 89 -20.05 4.16 -1.61
C ALA A 89 -19.60 3.59 -2.97
N ARG A 90 -20.23 2.50 -3.46
CA ARG A 90 -20.02 1.96 -4.82
C ARG A 90 -20.43 2.98 -5.90
N VAL A 91 -21.59 3.63 -5.76
CA VAL A 91 -22.03 4.68 -6.70
C VAL A 91 -21.08 5.86 -6.67
N ARG A 92 -20.71 6.34 -5.47
CA ARG A 92 -19.75 7.43 -5.31
C ARG A 92 -18.42 7.11 -5.99
N PHE A 93 -17.90 5.89 -5.78
CA PHE A 93 -16.69 5.44 -6.44
C PHE A 93 -16.85 5.43 -7.96
N ALA A 94 -17.93 4.85 -8.50
CA ALA A 94 -18.17 4.83 -9.95
C ALA A 94 -18.28 6.23 -10.57
N VAL A 95 -18.95 7.16 -9.88
CA VAL A 95 -19.05 8.58 -10.29
C VAL A 95 -17.67 9.23 -10.30
N GLN A 96 -16.87 9.03 -9.25
CA GLN A 96 -15.50 9.55 -9.18
C GLN A 96 -14.64 9.01 -10.34
N GLN A 97 -14.72 7.71 -10.63
CA GLN A 97 -14.00 7.09 -11.76
C GLN A 97 -14.39 7.72 -13.10
N TRP A 98 -15.69 7.98 -13.29
CA TRP A 98 -16.19 8.60 -14.52
C TRP A 98 -15.76 10.05 -14.65
N ILE A 99 -15.85 10.83 -13.57
CA ILE A 99 -15.34 12.21 -13.51
C ILE A 99 -13.87 12.24 -13.92
N ASP A 100 -13.07 11.37 -13.32
CA ASP A 100 -11.62 11.32 -13.54
C ASP A 100 -11.26 10.92 -14.98
N ALA A 101 -12.00 9.99 -15.57
CA ALA A 101 -11.85 9.59 -16.96
C ALA A 101 -12.26 10.71 -17.93
N ALA A 102 -13.33 11.45 -17.62
CA ALA A 102 -13.88 12.52 -18.45
C ALA A 102 -13.12 13.85 -18.34
N ALA A 103 -12.04 13.92 -17.53
CA ALA A 103 -11.27 15.14 -17.35
C ALA A 103 -10.72 15.66 -18.70
N PRO A 104 -10.94 16.94 -19.05
CA PRO A 104 -10.44 17.53 -20.30
C PRO A 104 -8.93 17.39 -20.50
N SER A 105 -8.17 17.34 -19.40
CA SER A 105 -6.72 17.12 -19.41
C SER A 105 -6.31 15.81 -20.08
N ASN A 106 -7.18 14.79 -20.12
CA ASN A 106 -6.88 13.46 -20.65
C ASN A 106 -6.95 13.39 -22.17
N PHE A 107 -7.39 14.45 -22.86
CA PHE A 107 -7.63 14.45 -24.30
C PHE A 107 -6.77 15.50 -25.00
N LEU A 108 -5.96 15.09 -25.99
CA LEU A 108 -5.08 16.00 -26.76
C LEU A 108 -5.84 17.20 -27.33
N ALA A 109 -7.05 16.99 -27.86
CA ALA A 109 -7.87 18.05 -28.45
C ALA A 109 -8.32 19.13 -27.45
N LEU A 110 -8.28 18.83 -26.14
CA LEU A 110 -8.76 19.71 -25.08
C LEU A 110 -7.64 20.15 -24.13
N ASN A 111 -6.42 19.62 -24.29
CA ASN A 111 -5.29 19.88 -23.41
C ASN A 111 -4.32 20.92 -24.04
N PRO A 112 -4.35 22.20 -23.60
CA PRO A 112 -3.54 23.26 -24.19
C PRO A 112 -2.04 23.06 -23.96
N GLU A 113 -1.64 22.40 -22.87
CA GLU A 113 -0.24 22.10 -22.58
C GLU A 113 0.33 21.07 -23.56
N ALA A 114 -0.42 19.99 -23.81
CA ALA A 114 -0.05 18.97 -24.79
C ALA A 114 -0.03 19.53 -26.22
N GLN A 115 -0.98 20.40 -26.56
CA GLN A 115 -1.02 21.10 -27.86
C GLN A 115 0.20 22.01 -28.04
N ARG A 116 0.55 22.81 -27.03
CA ARG A 116 1.77 23.65 -27.08
C ARG A 116 3.00 22.78 -27.27
N LYS A 117 3.15 21.70 -26.50
CA LYS A 117 4.29 20.78 -26.61
C LYS A 117 4.39 20.15 -28.00
N ALA A 118 3.26 19.74 -28.58
CA ALA A 118 3.21 19.22 -29.94
C ALA A 118 3.67 20.26 -30.98
N LEU A 119 3.28 21.53 -30.82
CA LEU A 119 3.74 22.62 -31.70
C LEU A 119 5.23 22.91 -31.53
N GLU A 120 5.73 23.00 -30.28
CA GLU A 120 7.14 23.25 -29.97
C GLU A 120 8.06 22.16 -30.51
N THR A 121 7.62 20.90 -30.43
CA THR A 121 8.37 19.73 -30.91
C THR A 121 8.08 19.37 -32.36
N LYS A 122 7.28 20.17 -33.08
CA LYS A 122 6.85 19.90 -34.47
C LYS A 122 6.23 18.50 -34.64
N GLY A 123 5.50 18.02 -33.64
CA GLY A 123 4.80 16.73 -33.62
C GLY A 123 5.62 15.56 -33.10
N GLU A 124 6.91 15.74 -32.79
CA GLU A 124 7.76 14.66 -32.26
C GLU A 124 7.24 14.11 -30.93
N SER A 125 6.69 14.97 -30.05
CA SER A 125 6.09 14.54 -28.78
C SER A 125 4.94 13.56 -28.96
N ILE A 126 4.11 13.75 -29.99
CA ILE A 126 2.97 12.86 -30.30
C ILE A 126 3.49 11.54 -30.84
N SER A 127 4.49 11.57 -31.72
CA SER A 127 5.11 10.35 -32.26
C SER A 127 5.72 9.51 -31.14
N GLN A 128 6.45 10.15 -30.20
CA GLN A 128 7.00 9.47 -29.03
C GLN A 128 5.89 8.93 -28.12
N GLY A 129 4.84 9.70 -27.87
CA GLY A 129 3.71 9.25 -27.05
C GLY A 129 2.95 8.05 -27.65
N LEU A 130 2.79 8.00 -28.97
CA LEU A 130 2.21 6.85 -29.67
C LEU A 130 3.11 5.60 -29.59
N GLN A 131 4.43 5.77 -29.68
CA GLN A 131 5.38 4.68 -29.49
C GLN A 131 5.32 4.11 -28.08
N GLN A 132 5.23 4.99 -27.06
CA GLN A 132 5.04 4.59 -25.67
C GLN A 132 3.70 3.88 -25.46
N LEU A 133 2.60 4.39 -26.02
CA LEU A 133 1.30 3.72 -25.97
C LEU A 133 1.34 2.32 -26.60
N TRP A 134 1.99 2.18 -27.75
CA TRP A 134 2.13 0.89 -28.42
C TRP A 134 2.94 -0.10 -27.58
N HIS A 135 4.03 0.37 -26.94
CA HIS A 135 4.80 -0.43 -26.00
C HIS A 135 3.94 -0.90 -24.82
N ASP A 136 3.16 0.01 -24.22
CA ASP A 136 2.23 -0.25 -23.11
C ASP A 136 1.14 -1.28 -23.46
N ILE A 137 0.62 -1.22 -24.69
CA ILE A 137 -0.32 -2.24 -25.20
C ILE A 137 0.35 -3.61 -25.30
N GLN A 138 1.62 -3.69 -25.72
CA GLN A 138 2.34 -4.96 -25.83
C GLN A 138 2.65 -5.60 -24.47
N GLN A 139 3.02 -4.80 -23.46
CA GLN A 139 3.28 -5.30 -22.10
C GLN A 139 1.99 -5.56 -21.29
N GLY A 140 0.89 -4.89 -21.65
CA GLY A 140 -0.44 -5.11 -21.09
C GLY A 140 -0.74 -4.27 -19.84
N HIS A 141 0.04 -3.23 -19.56
CA HIS A 141 -0.20 -2.23 -18.51
C HIS A 141 0.44 -0.89 -18.86
N VAL A 142 -0.03 0.19 -18.21
CA VAL A 142 0.53 1.56 -18.37
C VAL A 142 1.89 1.64 -17.69
N SER A 143 2.93 2.13 -18.38
CA SER A 143 4.25 2.39 -17.79
C SER A 143 4.22 3.62 -16.89
N GLN A 144 4.39 3.42 -15.59
CA GLN A 144 4.44 4.50 -14.61
C GLN A 144 5.88 4.91 -14.26
N THR A 145 6.86 4.09 -14.65
CA THR A 145 8.31 4.33 -14.46
C THR A 145 9.07 3.67 -15.62
N ASP A 146 10.29 4.12 -15.85
CA ASP A 146 11.22 3.38 -16.70
C ASP A 146 11.72 2.15 -15.94
N GLU A 147 11.23 0.97 -16.31
CA GLU A 147 11.63 -0.29 -15.69
C GLU A 147 13.04 -0.74 -16.12
N SER A 148 13.54 -0.25 -17.26
CA SER A 148 14.83 -0.67 -17.80
C SER A 148 16.02 -0.21 -16.96
N VAL A 149 15.82 0.83 -16.15
CA VAL A 149 16.84 1.38 -15.27
C VAL A 149 16.96 0.63 -13.94
N PHE A 150 16.01 -0.24 -13.57
CA PHE A 150 16.01 -0.94 -12.30
C PHE A 150 16.23 -2.44 -12.47
N GLU A 151 17.11 -3.01 -11.65
CA GLU A 151 17.37 -4.45 -11.60
C GLU A 151 17.57 -4.88 -10.14
N VAL A 152 16.71 -5.81 -9.71
CA VAL A 152 16.72 -6.37 -8.34
C VAL A 152 18.04 -7.11 -8.08
N GLY A 153 18.78 -6.63 -7.09
CA GLY A 153 20.11 -7.10 -6.70
C GLY A 153 21.27 -6.36 -7.36
N LYS A 154 21.01 -5.40 -8.27
CA LYS A 154 22.06 -4.53 -8.82
C LYS A 154 21.94 -3.09 -8.34
N ASN A 155 20.74 -2.51 -8.37
CA ASN A 155 20.50 -1.13 -7.93
C ASN A 155 19.23 -0.94 -7.08
N VAL A 156 18.42 -1.99 -6.94
CA VAL A 156 17.32 -2.11 -5.96
C VAL A 156 17.57 -3.38 -5.13
N ALA A 157 17.20 -3.42 -3.85
CA ALA A 157 17.46 -4.58 -2.97
C ALA A 157 18.96 -4.93 -2.87
N THR A 158 19.79 -3.92 -2.62
CA THR A 158 21.26 -4.03 -2.68
C THR A 158 21.93 -4.08 -1.30
N THR A 159 21.16 -4.13 -0.21
CA THR A 159 21.77 -4.26 1.13
C THR A 159 22.44 -5.64 1.23
N GLU A 160 23.73 -5.64 1.58
CA GLU A 160 24.55 -6.85 1.58
C GLU A 160 24.03 -7.86 2.63
N GLY A 161 23.89 -9.12 2.22
CA GLY A 161 23.38 -10.19 3.05
C GLY A 161 23.51 -11.54 2.37
N ALA A 162 22.99 -12.59 2.99
CA ALA A 162 22.95 -13.93 2.42
C ALA A 162 21.64 -14.64 2.77
N VAL A 163 21.14 -15.45 1.85
CA VAL A 163 20.09 -16.43 2.13
C VAL A 163 20.70 -17.50 3.04
N VAL A 164 20.11 -17.69 4.22
CA VAL A 164 20.57 -18.64 5.25
C VAL A 164 19.64 -19.84 5.43
N TYR A 165 18.44 -19.77 4.84
CA TYR A 165 17.46 -20.85 4.82
C TYR A 165 16.51 -20.67 3.65
N GLU A 166 15.95 -21.77 3.17
CA GLU A 166 14.89 -21.75 2.16
C GLU A 166 13.98 -22.97 2.29
N ASN A 167 12.74 -22.80 1.84
CA ASN A 167 11.78 -23.87 1.61
C ASN A 167 10.87 -23.52 0.43
N ASP A 168 9.78 -24.27 0.25
CA ASP A 168 8.85 -24.05 -0.86
C ASP A 168 8.12 -22.70 -0.82
N LEU A 169 8.11 -22.00 0.32
CA LEU A 169 7.35 -20.75 0.52
C LEU A 169 8.23 -19.50 0.58
N PHE A 170 9.45 -19.59 1.12
CA PHE A 170 10.29 -18.40 1.30
C PHE A 170 11.78 -18.72 1.38
N GLN A 171 12.59 -17.68 1.17
CA GLN A 171 13.99 -17.61 1.54
C GLN A 171 14.15 -16.69 2.76
N LEU A 172 14.92 -17.12 3.76
CA LEU A 172 15.30 -16.27 4.90
C LEU A 172 16.64 -15.60 4.60
N ILE A 173 16.65 -14.28 4.56
CA ILE A 173 17.87 -13.49 4.32
C ILE A 173 18.38 -12.99 5.66
N GLU A 174 19.66 -13.21 5.97
CA GLU A 174 20.38 -12.52 7.03
C GLU A 174 21.24 -11.40 6.44
N TYR A 175 21.05 -10.18 6.91
CA TYR A 175 21.80 -9.02 6.44
C TYR A 175 23.13 -8.86 7.19
N LYS A 176 24.16 -8.45 6.46
CA LYS A 176 25.49 -8.22 7.00
C LYS A 176 25.47 -7.03 7.97
N PRO A 177 25.99 -7.17 9.20
CA PRO A 177 26.09 -6.06 10.13
C PRO A 177 26.86 -4.86 9.56
N LEU A 178 26.35 -3.65 9.77
CA LEU A 178 27.02 -2.38 9.41
C LEU A 178 27.72 -1.71 10.60
N THR A 179 27.71 -2.36 11.76
CA THR A 179 28.27 -1.87 13.03
C THR A 179 29.16 -2.95 13.67
N PRO A 180 30.21 -2.58 14.43
CA PRO A 180 31.06 -3.56 15.14
C PRO A 180 30.33 -4.36 16.23
N LYS A 181 29.28 -3.77 16.79
CA LYS A 181 28.38 -4.39 17.77
C LYS A 181 26.95 -4.33 17.29
N VAL A 182 26.17 -5.32 17.67
CA VAL A 182 24.72 -5.40 17.41
C VAL A 182 23.97 -5.71 18.69
N HIS A 183 22.69 -5.39 18.74
CA HIS A 183 21.80 -5.83 19.80
C HIS A 183 21.67 -7.36 19.80
N GLU A 184 21.64 -7.96 20.99
CA GLU A 184 21.64 -9.41 21.14
C GLU A 184 20.34 -10.07 20.61
N LYS A 185 19.18 -9.44 20.81
CA LYS A 185 17.92 -9.98 20.29
C LYS A 185 17.83 -9.68 18.79
N PRO A 186 17.73 -10.72 17.94
CA PRO A 186 17.65 -10.55 16.50
C PRO A 186 16.30 -9.94 16.11
N MET A 187 16.23 -9.42 14.88
CA MET A 187 15.02 -8.83 14.35
C MET A 187 14.56 -9.54 13.08
N LEU A 188 13.32 -10.03 13.08
CA LEU A 188 12.67 -10.61 11.90
C LEU A 188 11.75 -9.59 11.24
N PHE A 189 11.88 -9.41 9.94
CA PHE A 189 10.89 -8.72 9.12
C PHE A 189 10.07 -9.76 8.37
N VAL A 190 8.75 -9.58 8.42
CA VAL A 190 7.75 -10.32 7.67
C VAL A 190 7.04 -9.33 6.73
N PRO A 191 7.60 -9.12 5.53
CA PRO A 191 7.01 -8.29 4.47
C PRO A 191 5.70 -8.91 3.97
N PRO A 192 4.88 -8.17 3.20
CA PRO A 192 3.73 -8.74 2.53
C PRO A 192 4.15 -9.76 1.48
N CYS A 193 3.29 -10.75 1.24
CA CYS A 193 3.37 -11.66 0.09
C CYS A 193 2.57 -11.15 -1.13
N ILE A 194 1.88 -10.01 -0.98
CA ILE A 194 1.33 -9.19 -2.06
C ILE A 194 2.43 -8.19 -2.45
N ASN A 195 2.88 -8.27 -3.71
CA ASN A 195 4.14 -7.70 -4.19
C ASN A 195 5.36 -8.24 -3.41
N LYS A 196 6.55 -7.74 -3.73
CA LYS A 196 7.82 -8.28 -3.23
C LYS A 196 8.35 -7.52 -2.02
N TYR A 197 9.21 -8.17 -1.24
CA TYR A 197 9.69 -7.61 0.02
C TYR A 197 10.52 -6.31 -0.13
N TYR A 198 11.12 -6.10 -1.30
CA TYR A 198 12.14 -5.06 -1.48
C TYR A 198 11.59 -3.63 -1.42
N ILE A 199 10.29 -3.43 -1.22
CA ILE A 199 9.75 -2.14 -0.78
C ILE A 199 10.39 -1.66 0.53
N LEU A 200 10.81 -2.59 1.40
CA LEU A 200 11.54 -2.30 2.64
C LEU A 200 13.06 -2.15 2.41
N ASP A 201 13.57 -2.43 1.21
CA ASP A 201 14.98 -2.37 0.81
C ASP A 201 15.14 -1.87 -0.62
N LEU A 202 14.59 -0.70 -0.94
CA LEU A 202 14.61 -0.16 -2.31
C LEU A 202 16.04 0.23 -2.71
N GLN A 203 16.40 1.49 -2.58
CA GLN A 203 17.74 2.00 -2.78
C GLN A 203 18.43 2.25 -1.42
N PRO A 204 19.76 2.40 -1.37
CA PRO A 204 20.46 2.64 -0.11
C PRO A 204 19.93 3.83 0.70
N ASP A 205 19.42 4.86 0.03
CA ASP A 205 18.92 6.09 0.66
C ASP A 205 17.49 6.01 1.21
N ASN A 206 16.74 4.97 0.86
CA ASN A 206 15.35 4.75 1.30
C ASN A 206 15.07 3.30 1.71
N SER A 207 16.12 2.54 2.06
CA SER A 207 16.00 1.19 2.61
C SER A 207 15.80 1.23 4.13
N LEU A 208 14.61 0.79 4.57
CA LEU A 208 14.30 0.59 5.99
C LEU A 208 15.17 -0.53 6.58
N ILE A 209 15.38 -1.61 5.81
CA ILE A 209 16.24 -2.73 6.22
C ILE A 209 17.67 -2.24 6.48
N ARG A 210 18.27 -1.50 5.55
CA ARG A 210 19.61 -0.92 5.72
C ARG A 210 19.66 0.02 6.91
N TYR A 211 18.63 0.85 7.09
CA TYR A 211 18.53 1.75 8.24
C TYR A 211 18.55 0.95 9.55
N THR A 212 17.74 -0.11 9.68
CA THR A 212 17.68 -0.94 10.89
C THR A 212 18.99 -1.69 11.16
N VAL A 213 19.67 -2.18 10.11
CA VAL A 213 21.01 -2.77 10.24
C VAL A 213 22.02 -1.72 10.73
N ALA A 214 21.96 -0.49 10.21
CA ALA A 214 22.82 0.61 10.65
C ALA A 214 22.52 1.10 12.07
N GLN A 215 21.31 0.88 12.59
CA GLN A 215 20.96 1.08 14.01
C GLN A 215 21.48 -0.02 14.93
N GLY A 216 22.24 -1.00 14.40
CA GLY A 216 22.86 -2.06 15.21
C GLY A 216 21.96 -3.26 15.46
N HIS A 217 20.91 -3.48 14.67
CA HIS A 217 20.12 -4.71 14.77
C HIS A 217 20.67 -5.81 13.85
N ARG A 218 20.62 -7.06 14.33
CA ARG A 218 20.86 -8.25 13.51
C ARG A 218 19.56 -8.61 12.78
N VAL A 219 19.45 -8.20 11.52
CA VAL A 219 18.20 -8.25 10.74
C VAL A 219 18.11 -9.51 9.88
N PHE A 220 16.95 -10.16 9.96
CA PHE A 220 16.51 -11.25 9.11
C PHE A 220 15.23 -10.86 8.37
N VAL A 221 15.07 -11.26 7.12
CA VAL A 221 13.90 -10.92 6.29
C VAL A 221 13.35 -12.15 5.60
N VAL A 222 12.03 -12.32 5.66
CA VAL A 222 11.30 -13.31 4.88
C VAL A 222 11.13 -12.80 3.45
N SER A 223 11.77 -13.46 2.49
CA SER A 223 11.60 -13.24 1.05
C SER A 223 10.68 -14.32 0.48
N TRP A 224 9.40 -13.98 0.33
CA TRP A 224 8.38 -14.91 -0.17
C TRP A 224 8.68 -15.37 -1.61
N ARG A 225 8.43 -16.66 -1.88
CA ARG A 225 8.41 -17.22 -3.24
C ARG A 225 7.25 -16.61 -4.02
N ASN A 226 7.46 -16.32 -5.30
CA ASN A 226 6.35 -16.04 -6.20
C ASN A 226 5.67 -17.36 -6.56
N PRO A 227 4.41 -17.62 -6.15
CA PRO A 227 3.76 -18.90 -6.36
C PRO A 227 3.64 -19.28 -7.84
N ASP A 228 4.02 -20.52 -8.14
CA ASP A 228 3.75 -21.19 -9.41
C ASP A 228 2.81 -22.39 -9.18
N ALA A 229 2.54 -23.17 -10.23
CA ALA A 229 1.66 -24.32 -10.16
C ALA A 229 2.07 -25.36 -9.09
N SER A 230 3.36 -25.44 -8.74
CA SER A 230 3.85 -26.42 -7.75
C SER A 230 3.44 -26.07 -6.31
N VAL A 231 3.05 -24.82 -6.04
CA VAL A 231 2.65 -24.33 -4.72
C VAL A 231 1.26 -23.69 -4.72
N ALA A 232 0.50 -23.85 -5.80
CA ALA A 232 -0.88 -23.33 -5.93
C ALA A 232 -1.82 -23.82 -4.82
N GLY A 233 -1.56 -25.00 -4.25
CA GLY A 233 -2.32 -25.58 -3.14
C GLY A 233 -1.98 -25.07 -1.75
N LYS A 234 -1.03 -24.15 -1.59
CA LYS A 234 -0.62 -23.66 -0.27
C LYS A 234 -1.75 -22.84 0.39
N THR A 235 -1.99 -23.14 1.66
CA THR A 235 -3.07 -22.59 2.48
C THR A 235 -2.58 -21.46 3.37
N TRP A 236 -3.48 -20.75 4.05
CA TRP A 236 -3.09 -19.78 5.08
C TRP A 236 -2.25 -20.43 6.19
N ASP A 237 -2.63 -21.62 6.63
CA ASP A 237 -1.91 -22.40 7.64
C ASP A 237 -0.47 -22.73 7.20
N ASP A 238 -0.23 -23.00 5.91
CA ASP A 238 1.12 -23.19 5.39
C ASP A 238 1.98 -21.93 5.55
N TYR A 239 1.44 -20.74 5.23
CA TYR A 239 2.16 -19.47 5.38
C TYR A 239 2.43 -19.12 6.85
N VAL A 240 1.54 -19.54 7.76
CA VAL A 240 1.74 -19.39 9.20
C VAL A 240 2.79 -20.37 9.73
N GLU A 241 2.59 -21.67 9.54
CA GLU A 241 3.43 -22.74 10.12
C GLU A 241 4.79 -22.85 9.40
N GLN A 242 4.76 -23.03 8.08
CA GLN A 242 5.95 -23.25 7.26
C GLN A 242 6.58 -21.95 6.76
N GLY A 243 5.88 -20.82 6.86
CA GLY A 243 6.42 -19.48 6.62
C GLY A 243 6.92 -18.84 7.91
N VAL A 244 6.06 -18.09 8.60
CA VAL A 244 6.48 -17.21 9.71
C VAL A 244 6.99 -17.97 10.93
N ILE A 245 6.27 -18.98 11.42
CA ILE A 245 6.71 -19.78 12.58
C ILE A 245 8.06 -20.41 12.25
N ARG A 246 8.21 -21.01 11.06
CA ARG A 246 9.48 -21.58 10.60
C ARG A 246 10.60 -20.53 10.54
N ALA A 247 10.35 -19.33 10.05
CA ALA A 247 11.33 -18.24 10.02
C ALA A 247 11.80 -17.85 11.42
N ILE A 248 10.88 -17.73 12.39
CA ILE A 248 11.20 -17.49 13.80
C ILE A 248 12.11 -18.61 14.34
N ARG A 249 11.75 -19.89 14.12
CA ARG A 249 12.56 -21.03 14.59
C ARG A 249 13.96 -21.05 13.99
N VAL A 250 14.09 -20.84 12.69
CA VAL A 250 15.38 -20.82 12.01
C VAL A 250 16.24 -19.68 12.55
N MET A 251 15.67 -18.49 12.73
CA MET A 251 16.39 -17.36 13.32
C MET A 251 16.82 -17.64 14.77
N GLN A 252 15.96 -18.25 15.60
CA GLN A 252 16.32 -18.70 16.95
C GLN A 252 17.49 -19.71 16.91
N GLN A 253 17.47 -20.67 15.98
CA GLN A 253 18.54 -21.66 15.81
C GLN A 253 19.86 -21.03 15.36
N ILE A 254 19.82 -20.02 14.48
CA ILE A 254 21.00 -19.29 14.01
C ILE A 254 21.60 -18.42 15.12
N THR A 255 20.75 -17.75 15.87
CA THR A 255 21.16 -16.70 16.81
C THR A 255 21.39 -17.20 18.22
N GLY A 256 20.76 -18.33 18.60
CA GLY A 256 20.76 -18.85 19.96
C GLY A 256 19.87 -18.07 20.93
N HIS A 257 19.09 -17.10 20.45
CA HIS A 257 18.20 -16.28 21.28
C HIS A 257 16.76 -16.79 21.23
N GLU A 258 16.15 -17.02 22.39
CA GLU A 258 14.76 -17.49 22.49
C GLU A 258 13.74 -16.42 22.08
N LYS A 259 13.99 -15.15 22.45
CA LYS A 259 13.11 -14.04 22.11
C LYS A 259 13.67 -13.17 20.99
N VAL A 260 12.77 -12.69 20.14
CA VAL A 260 13.10 -11.98 18.90
C VAL A 260 12.25 -10.74 18.75
N ASN A 261 12.79 -9.66 18.19
CA ASN A 261 11.96 -8.55 17.73
C ASN A 261 11.36 -8.92 16.38
N ALA A 262 10.10 -8.57 16.15
CA ALA A 262 9.42 -8.90 14.90
C ALA A 262 8.73 -7.67 14.31
N LEU A 263 8.79 -7.52 13.00
CA LEU A 263 8.10 -6.48 12.24
C LEU A 263 7.28 -7.13 11.15
N GLY A 264 6.01 -6.77 11.06
CA GLY A 264 5.13 -7.13 9.96
C GLY A 264 4.68 -5.89 9.20
N PHE A 265 4.61 -6.00 7.87
CA PHE A 265 4.13 -4.93 7.00
C PHE A 265 2.95 -5.40 6.16
N CYS A 266 1.87 -4.62 6.12
CA CYS A 266 0.64 -4.94 5.40
C CYS A 266 0.13 -6.35 5.77
N VAL A 267 -0.21 -7.22 4.80
CA VAL A 267 -0.64 -8.61 5.07
C VAL A 267 0.42 -9.43 5.82
N GLY A 268 1.71 -9.08 5.69
CA GLY A 268 2.78 -9.69 6.47
C GLY A 268 2.62 -9.48 7.98
N GLY A 269 2.05 -8.35 8.39
CA GLY A 269 1.65 -8.10 9.79
C GLY A 269 0.48 -8.97 10.22
N THR A 270 -0.54 -9.14 9.36
CA THR A 270 -1.67 -10.03 9.66
C THR A 270 -1.22 -11.49 9.83
N ILE A 271 -0.33 -11.97 8.96
CA ILE A 271 0.25 -13.33 9.06
C ILE A 271 1.13 -13.45 10.31
N LEU A 272 1.98 -12.46 10.59
CA LEU A 272 2.84 -12.45 11.77
C LEU A 272 2.05 -12.46 13.08
N SER A 273 1.04 -11.60 13.21
CA SER A 273 0.15 -11.58 14.39
C SER A 273 -0.57 -12.92 14.55
N THR A 274 -1.02 -13.53 13.45
CA THR A 274 -1.65 -14.85 13.49
C THR A 274 -0.66 -15.93 13.98
N ALA A 275 0.57 -15.93 13.45
CA ALA A 275 1.61 -16.86 13.86
C ALA A 275 1.97 -16.73 15.35
N LEU A 276 2.08 -15.50 15.85
CA LEU A 276 2.34 -15.25 17.27
C LEU A 276 1.17 -15.70 18.15
N ALA A 277 -0.08 -15.54 17.72
CA ALA A 277 -1.24 -16.05 18.46
C ALA A 277 -1.34 -17.58 18.45
N VAL A 278 -0.98 -18.24 17.34
CA VAL A 278 -0.84 -19.72 17.29
C VAL A 278 0.25 -20.19 18.27
N LEU A 279 1.41 -19.53 18.29
CA LEU A 279 2.48 -19.87 19.23
C LEU A 279 2.07 -19.61 20.68
N ALA A 280 1.38 -18.51 20.97
CA ALA A 280 0.83 -18.24 22.29
C ALA A 280 -0.19 -19.32 22.71
N ALA A 281 -1.00 -19.81 21.77
CA ALA A 281 -1.91 -20.94 21.99
C ALA A 281 -1.20 -22.22 22.39
N ARG A 282 -0.03 -22.47 21.78
CA ARG A 282 0.89 -23.58 22.11
C ARG A 282 1.73 -23.34 23.37
N GLY A 283 1.55 -22.22 24.07
CA GLY A 283 2.26 -21.89 25.30
C GLY A 283 3.62 -21.20 25.10
N GLU A 284 3.86 -20.63 23.93
CA GLU A 284 5.13 -20.02 23.56
C GLU A 284 5.03 -18.52 23.31
N GLN A 285 5.98 -17.73 23.83
CA GLN A 285 6.02 -16.27 23.67
C GLN A 285 7.37 -15.82 23.08
N PRO A 286 7.66 -16.12 21.79
CA PRO A 286 8.96 -15.85 21.19
C PRO A 286 9.18 -14.37 20.84
N ALA A 287 8.15 -13.53 20.85
CA ALA A 287 8.31 -12.11 20.53
C ALA A 287 8.80 -11.33 21.77
N ALA A 288 9.96 -10.68 21.64
CA ALA A 288 10.41 -9.64 22.57
C ALA A 288 9.65 -8.33 22.36
N SER A 289 9.34 -8.02 21.11
CA SER A 289 8.50 -6.89 20.69
C SER A 289 7.89 -7.18 19.32
N LEU A 290 6.79 -6.51 19.00
CA LEU A 290 6.08 -6.60 17.72
C LEU A 290 5.93 -5.21 17.11
N THR A 291 6.28 -5.03 15.85
CA THR A 291 6.00 -3.83 15.06
C THR A 291 5.00 -4.17 13.96
N LEU A 292 3.93 -3.41 13.83
CA LEU A 292 2.91 -3.57 12.79
C LEU A 292 2.82 -2.29 11.96
N LEU A 293 3.33 -2.35 10.74
CA LEU A 293 3.33 -1.24 9.79
C LEU A 293 2.14 -1.38 8.85
N THR A 294 1.24 -0.39 8.85
CA THR A 294 0.02 -0.31 7.99
C THR A 294 -0.64 -1.68 7.86
N THR A 295 -0.96 -2.28 9.00
CA THR A 295 -1.48 -3.66 9.10
C THR A 295 -2.93 -3.62 9.58
N LEU A 296 -3.78 -4.43 8.95
CA LEU A 296 -5.13 -4.67 9.41
C LEU A 296 -5.17 -5.92 10.30
N LEU A 297 -5.71 -5.75 11.51
CA LEU A 297 -6.15 -6.85 12.39
C LEU A 297 -7.68 -6.83 12.53
N ASP A 298 -8.26 -5.62 12.55
CA ASP A 298 -9.69 -5.39 12.40
C ASP A 298 -10.00 -4.95 10.96
N PHE A 299 -10.81 -5.73 10.26
CA PHE A 299 -11.21 -5.48 8.87
C PHE A 299 -12.62 -4.87 8.77
N SER A 300 -13.08 -4.17 9.81
CA SER A 300 -14.41 -3.51 9.80
C SER A 300 -14.48 -2.36 8.80
N ASN A 301 -13.36 -1.68 8.56
CA ASN A 301 -13.23 -0.66 7.52
C ASN A 301 -11.98 -0.94 6.68
N THR A 302 -12.17 -1.58 5.53
CA THR A 302 -11.06 -1.94 4.63
C THR A 302 -10.86 -0.92 3.51
N GLY A 303 -11.40 0.29 3.70
CA GLY A 303 -11.34 1.36 2.72
C GLY A 303 -12.09 1.01 1.44
N VAL A 304 -11.52 1.43 0.32
CA VAL A 304 -12.13 1.28 -1.01
C VAL A 304 -12.23 -0.18 -1.47
N LEU A 305 -11.42 -1.09 -0.90
CA LEU A 305 -11.45 -2.51 -1.24
C LEU A 305 -12.78 -3.16 -0.86
N ASP A 306 -13.44 -2.70 0.21
CA ASP A 306 -14.73 -3.25 0.64
C ASP A 306 -15.77 -3.21 -0.49
N LEU A 307 -15.71 -2.20 -1.36
CA LEU A 307 -16.63 -2.02 -2.48
C LEU A 307 -16.64 -3.22 -3.43
N PHE A 308 -15.52 -3.94 -3.55
CA PHE A 308 -15.35 -5.05 -4.49
C PHE A 308 -15.55 -6.42 -3.83
N ILE A 309 -15.86 -6.47 -2.54
CA ILE A 309 -15.89 -7.72 -1.77
C ILE A 309 -17.33 -7.98 -1.33
N ASP A 310 -17.90 -9.08 -1.81
CA ASP A 310 -19.18 -9.63 -1.36
C ASP A 310 -19.18 -11.16 -1.42
N GLU A 311 -20.16 -11.79 -0.76
CA GLU A 311 -20.24 -13.25 -0.64
C GLU A 311 -20.26 -13.95 -2.01
N ALA A 312 -20.89 -13.35 -3.03
CA ALA A 312 -20.93 -13.93 -4.37
C ALA A 312 -19.54 -13.92 -5.02
N GLY A 313 -18.82 -12.79 -4.94
CA GLY A 313 -17.44 -12.68 -5.42
C GLY A 313 -16.49 -13.63 -4.69
N VAL A 314 -16.59 -13.75 -3.37
CA VAL A 314 -15.76 -14.66 -2.58
C VAL A 314 -16.03 -16.12 -2.95
N ARG A 315 -17.30 -16.54 -3.03
CA ARG A 315 -17.68 -17.90 -3.46
C ARG A 315 -17.17 -18.22 -4.86
N LEU A 316 -17.25 -17.26 -5.78
CA LEU A 316 -16.72 -17.45 -7.12
C LEU A 316 -15.22 -17.78 -7.08
N ARG A 317 -14.44 -17.00 -6.31
CA ARG A 317 -12.99 -17.26 -6.14
C ARG A 317 -12.73 -18.64 -5.51
N GLU A 318 -13.50 -19.01 -4.49
CA GLU A 318 -13.39 -20.32 -3.85
C GLU A 318 -13.66 -21.48 -4.83
N MET A 319 -14.64 -21.32 -5.72
CA MET A 319 -14.97 -22.30 -6.75
C MET A 319 -13.96 -22.35 -7.90
N THR A 320 -13.23 -21.26 -8.17
CA THR A 320 -12.28 -21.20 -9.31
C THR A 320 -10.85 -21.52 -8.92
N ILE A 321 -10.38 -21.06 -7.76
CA ILE A 321 -8.97 -21.15 -7.35
C ILE A 321 -8.78 -21.67 -5.91
N GLY A 322 -9.85 -21.81 -5.14
CA GLY A 322 -9.79 -22.29 -3.76
C GLY A 322 -9.39 -23.76 -3.64
N GLU A 323 -9.19 -24.21 -2.40
CA GLU A 323 -8.73 -25.58 -2.10
C GLU A 323 -9.63 -26.67 -2.67
N LYS A 324 -10.94 -26.42 -2.68
CA LYS A 324 -11.98 -27.35 -3.13
C LYS A 324 -12.53 -27.02 -4.51
N ALA A 325 -11.80 -26.22 -5.31
CA ALA A 325 -12.20 -25.92 -6.68
C ALA A 325 -12.28 -27.23 -7.51
N PRO A 326 -13.23 -27.37 -8.45
CA PRO A 326 -13.41 -28.63 -9.22
C PRO A 326 -12.18 -29.08 -10.01
N ASN A 327 -11.33 -28.13 -10.41
CA ASN A 327 -10.09 -28.39 -11.15
C ASN A 327 -8.84 -28.46 -10.26
N GLY A 328 -9.03 -28.51 -8.94
CA GLY A 328 -7.97 -28.39 -7.94
C GLY A 328 -7.57 -26.93 -7.65
N PRO A 329 -6.68 -26.71 -6.67
CA PRO A 329 -6.24 -25.37 -6.27
C PRO A 329 -5.59 -24.60 -7.42
N GLY A 330 -5.97 -23.33 -7.56
CA GLY A 330 -5.46 -22.43 -8.59
C GLY A 330 -4.52 -21.36 -8.04
N LEU A 331 -4.12 -20.43 -8.91
CA LEU A 331 -3.38 -19.23 -8.55
C LEU A 331 -4.26 -18.00 -8.77
N LEU A 332 -4.15 -17.02 -7.89
CA LEU A 332 -4.52 -15.65 -8.22
C LEU A 332 -3.36 -15.01 -8.97
N ASN A 333 -3.61 -14.54 -10.20
CA ASN A 333 -2.58 -13.92 -11.01
C ASN A 333 -2.23 -12.52 -10.48
N GLY A 334 -0.94 -12.20 -10.37
CA GLY A 334 -0.45 -10.90 -9.88
C GLY A 334 -0.98 -9.70 -10.66
N LYS A 335 -1.28 -9.87 -11.95
CA LYS A 335 -1.89 -8.82 -12.79
C LYS A 335 -3.29 -8.43 -12.32
N GLU A 336 -4.08 -9.36 -11.79
CA GLU A 336 -5.42 -9.07 -11.27
C GLU A 336 -5.37 -8.17 -10.03
N LEU A 337 -4.43 -8.44 -9.13
CA LEU A 337 -4.19 -7.61 -7.95
C LEU A 337 -3.64 -6.24 -8.34
N ALA A 338 -2.61 -6.18 -9.19
CA ALA A 338 -2.00 -4.93 -9.64
C ALA A 338 -3.06 -4.00 -10.26
N THR A 339 -3.91 -4.56 -11.13
CA THR A 339 -5.03 -3.84 -11.74
C THR A 339 -5.98 -3.28 -10.68
N THR A 340 -6.38 -4.09 -9.71
CA THR A 340 -7.28 -3.67 -8.62
C THR A 340 -6.68 -2.50 -7.83
N PHE A 341 -5.41 -2.58 -7.44
CA PHE A 341 -4.71 -1.52 -6.70
C PHE A 341 -4.51 -0.24 -7.52
N SER A 342 -4.17 -0.34 -8.82
CA SER A 342 -4.02 0.84 -9.69
C SER A 342 -5.33 1.62 -9.88
N PHE A 343 -6.48 0.94 -9.93
CA PHE A 343 -7.80 1.59 -10.05
C PHE A 343 -8.30 2.23 -8.74
N LEU A 344 -7.65 1.99 -7.60
CA LEU A 344 -8.00 2.66 -6.34
C LEU A 344 -7.67 4.16 -6.34
N ARG A 345 -6.74 4.61 -7.19
CA ARG A 345 -6.44 6.04 -7.44
C ARG A 345 -6.13 6.32 -8.92
N PRO A 346 -7.16 6.39 -9.79
CA PRO A 346 -6.97 6.53 -11.23
C PRO A 346 -6.31 7.83 -11.63
N ASN A 347 -6.64 8.95 -10.97
CA ASN A 347 -6.00 10.23 -11.25
C ASN A 347 -4.48 10.19 -11.02
N ASP A 348 -4.06 9.69 -9.86
CA ASP A 348 -2.65 9.71 -9.47
C ASP A 348 -1.83 8.62 -10.16
N LEU A 349 -2.43 7.47 -10.44
CA LEU A 349 -1.75 6.25 -10.91
C LEU A 349 -2.03 5.91 -12.37
N VAL A 350 -3.05 6.50 -13.02
CA VAL A 350 -3.37 6.20 -14.43
C VAL A 350 -3.34 7.47 -15.27
N TRP A 351 -4.20 8.45 -14.98
CA TRP A 351 -4.42 9.59 -15.85
C TRP A 351 -3.22 10.55 -15.93
N ASN A 352 -2.49 10.76 -14.83
CA ASN A 352 -1.26 11.57 -14.89
C ASN A 352 -0.23 11.00 -15.89
N TYR A 353 -0.07 9.68 -15.94
CA TYR A 353 0.87 9.01 -16.84
C TYR A 353 0.34 8.95 -18.27
N VAL A 354 -0.97 8.74 -18.46
CA VAL A 354 -1.61 8.87 -19.78
C VAL A 354 -1.34 10.24 -20.39
N VAL A 355 -1.47 11.31 -19.62
CA VAL A 355 -1.21 12.67 -20.08
C VAL A 355 0.28 12.91 -20.36
N GLY A 356 1.17 12.55 -19.43
CA GLY A 356 2.61 12.73 -19.61
C GLY A 356 3.17 11.89 -20.76
N ASN A 357 2.98 10.57 -20.67
CA ASN A 357 3.54 9.62 -21.62
C ASN A 357 2.91 9.80 -23.01
N TYR A 358 1.59 9.68 -23.12
CA TYR A 358 0.96 9.53 -24.43
C TYR A 358 0.66 10.87 -25.11
N LEU A 359 0.32 11.92 -24.34
CA LEU A 359 -0.02 13.22 -24.93
C LEU A 359 1.21 14.13 -25.09
N LYS A 360 2.18 14.05 -24.17
CA LYS A 360 3.38 14.91 -24.18
C LYS A 360 4.66 14.20 -24.61
N GLY A 361 4.63 12.88 -24.80
CA GLY A 361 5.80 12.09 -25.17
C GLY A 361 6.86 12.02 -24.08
N GLU A 362 6.50 12.38 -22.84
CA GLU A 362 7.44 12.42 -21.72
C GLU A 362 7.73 10.99 -21.25
N ALA A 363 9.00 10.62 -21.16
CA ALA A 363 9.36 9.34 -20.57
C ALA A 363 8.94 9.34 -19.08
N PRO A 364 8.35 8.23 -18.57
CA PRO A 364 7.96 8.15 -17.18
C PRO A 364 9.22 8.27 -16.29
N PRO A 365 9.17 9.03 -15.19
CA PRO A 365 10.34 9.25 -14.36
C PRO A 365 10.82 7.92 -13.75
N PRO A 366 12.15 7.71 -13.61
CA PRO A 366 12.68 6.51 -12.96
C PRO A 366 12.38 6.57 -11.47
N PHE A 367 11.28 5.97 -11.06
CA PHE A 367 10.81 5.94 -9.69
C PHE A 367 10.72 4.50 -9.19
N ASP A 368 11.60 4.19 -8.25
CA ASP A 368 11.78 2.87 -7.65
C ASP A 368 10.48 2.31 -7.02
N LEU A 369 9.66 3.17 -6.43
CA LEU A 369 8.35 2.79 -5.88
C LEU A 369 7.38 2.26 -6.92
N LEU A 370 7.38 2.83 -8.12
CA LEU A 370 6.49 2.39 -9.19
C LEU A 370 7.02 1.11 -9.85
N TYR A 371 8.34 0.94 -9.89
CA TYR A 371 8.96 -0.31 -10.32
C TYR A 371 8.59 -1.46 -9.39
N TRP A 372 8.62 -1.23 -8.07
CA TRP A 372 8.11 -2.20 -7.10
C TRP A 372 6.62 -2.52 -7.29
N ASN A 373 5.82 -1.50 -7.62
CA ASN A 373 4.38 -1.67 -7.81
C ASN A 373 4.05 -2.50 -9.06
N SER A 374 4.80 -2.35 -10.16
CA SER A 374 4.62 -3.15 -11.38
C SER A 374 5.16 -4.58 -11.25
N ASP A 375 6.13 -4.81 -10.37
CA ASP A 375 6.71 -6.13 -10.07
C ASP A 375 5.80 -6.98 -9.14
N SER A 376 4.63 -7.34 -9.69
CA SER A 376 3.58 -8.09 -9.01
C SER A 376 3.94 -9.53 -8.64
N THR A 377 3.18 -10.13 -7.73
CA THR A 377 3.31 -11.53 -7.29
C THR A 377 1.98 -12.26 -7.43
N ASN A 378 2.04 -13.55 -7.78
CA ASN A 378 0.89 -14.44 -7.67
C ASN A 378 0.58 -14.74 -6.20
N MET A 379 -0.59 -15.31 -5.94
CA MET A 379 -0.92 -15.91 -4.65
C MET A 379 -1.51 -17.31 -4.82
N ALA A 380 -1.17 -18.21 -3.90
CA ALA A 380 -1.84 -19.50 -3.82
C ALA A 380 -3.34 -19.29 -3.56
N GLY A 381 -4.19 -19.90 -4.39
CA GLY A 381 -5.63 -19.66 -4.36
C GLY A 381 -6.29 -19.98 -3.02
N PRO A 382 -5.97 -21.10 -2.34
CA PRO A 382 -6.49 -21.41 -1.01
C PRO A 382 -6.13 -20.36 0.04
N MET A 383 -4.87 -19.90 0.06
CA MET A 383 -4.41 -18.83 0.95
C MET A 383 -5.18 -17.53 0.71
N PHE A 384 -5.33 -17.12 -0.55
CA PHE A 384 -6.07 -15.90 -0.90
C PHE A 384 -7.56 -15.99 -0.54
N CYS A 385 -8.22 -17.10 -0.87
CA CYS A 385 -9.63 -17.31 -0.54
C CYS A 385 -9.86 -17.28 0.98
N TRP A 386 -8.98 -17.94 1.75
CA TRP A 386 -9.03 -17.90 3.20
C TRP A 386 -8.88 -16.47 3.73
N TYR A 387 -7.90 -15.72 3.21
CA TYR A 387 -7.65 -14.35 3.61
C TYR A 387 -8.87 -13.47 3.33
N LEU A 388 -9.40 -13.53 2.11
CA LEU A 388 -10.56 -12.74 1.69
C LEU A 388 -11.82 -13.05 2.52
N ARG A 389 -12.15 -14.34 2.72
CA ARG A 389 -13.32 -14.75 3.50
C ARG A 389 -13.19 -14.38 4.98
N ASN A 390 -12.11 -14.80 5.62
CA ASN A 390 -12.02 -14.73 7.09
C ASN A 390 -11.59 -13.36 7.61
N THR A 391 -11.05 -12.49 6.75
CA THR A 391 -10.68 -11.11 7.12
C THR A 391 -11.63 -10.10 6.49
N TYR A 392 -11.50 -9.79 5.20
CA TYR A 392 -12.28 -8.73 4.56
C TYR A 392 -13.80 -8.95 4.61
N LEU A 393 -14.28 -10.18 4.40
CA LEU A 393 -15.72 -10.44 4.34
C LEU A 393 -16.35 -10.67 5.71
N GLU A 394 -15.81 -11.62 6.48
CA GLU A 394 -16.42 -12.07 7.74
C GLU A 394 -15.76 -11.46 8.97
N ASN A 395 -14.59 -10.81 8.82
CA ASN A 395 -13.82 -10.17 9.88
C ASN A 395 -13.69 -11.02 11.15
N LYS A 396 -13.46 -12.33 10.98
CA LYS A 396 -13.40 -13.30 12.08
C LYS A 396 -12.08 -13.26 12.83
N LEU A 397 -11.01 -12.76 12.21
CA LEU A 397 -9.69 -12.67 12.85
C LEU A 397 -9.73 -11.81 14.12
N ARG A 398 -10.61 -10.80 14.17
CA ARG A 398 -10.75 -9.94 15.35
C ARG A 398 -11.46 -10.60 16.54
N VAL A 399 -12.15 -11.71 16.31
CA VAL A 399 -13.00 -12.36 17.31
C VAL A 399 -12.21 -13.49 17.98
N PRO A 400 -11.89 -13.39 19.28
CA PRO A 400 -11.15 -14.43 19.99
C PRO A 400 -11.76 -15.83 19.81
N GLY A 401 -10.95 -16.77 19.32
CA GLY A 401 -11.32 -18.17 19.14
C GLY A 401 -12.29 -18.47 17.99
N ALA A 402 -12.62 -17.49 17.15
CA ALA A 402 -13.51 -17.70 16.00
C ALA A 402 -12.84 -18.42 14.82
N LEU A 403 -11.51 -18.36 14.73
CA LEU A 403 -10.71 -19.03 13.70
C LEU A 403 -9.84 -20.13 14.33
N THR A 404 -9.77 -21.26 13.64
CA THR A 404 -8.79 -22.32 13.92
C THR A 404 -7.71 -22.26 12.84
N ILE A 405 -6.46 -22.06 13.24
CA ILE A 405 -5.31 -21.89 12.37
C ILE A 405 -4.17 -22.74 12.90
N CYS A 406 -3.60 -23.59 12.06
CA CYS A 406 -2.57 -24.56 12.42
C CYS A 406 -2.99 -25.45 13.62
N GLY A 407 -4.27 -25.83 13.66
CA GLY A 407 -4.87 -26.63 14.73
C GLY A 407 -5.28 -25.87 16.00
N GLU A 408 -4.92 -24.58 16.12
CA GLU A 408 -5.13 -23.79 17.33
C GLU A 408 -6.26 -22.78 17.17
N LYS A 409 -7.03 -22.55 18.23
CA LYS A 409 -7.99 -21.43 18.28
C LYS A 409 -7.22 -20.13 18.50
N VAL A 410 -7.28 -19.25 17.51
CA VAL A 410 -6.51 -18.00 17.50
C VAL A 410 -7.21 -16.92 18.32
N ASP A 411 -6.45 -16.31 19.22
CA ASP A 411 -6.84 -15.15 20.01
C ASP A 411 -5.65 -14.18 20.07
N LEU A 412 -5.80 -13.03 19.41
CA LEU A 412 -4.75 -12.02 19.30
C LEU A 412 -4.44 -11.37 20.67
N SER A 413 -5.38 -11.40 21.62
CA SER A 413 -5.16 -10.85 22.96
C SER A 413 -4.12 -11.64 23.76
N ARG A 414 -3.77 -12.86 23.33
CA ARG A 414 -2.73 -13.71 23.96
C ARG A 414 -1.30 -13.29 23.62
N ILE A 415 -1.12 -12.32 22.72
CA ILE A 415 0.20 -11.77 22.41
C ILE A 415 0.59 -10.77 23.51
N GLU A 416 1.59 -11.14 24.31
CA GLU A 416 2.04 -10.39 25.48
C GLU A 416 3.12 -9.33 25.16
N ALA A 417 3.75 -9.44 23.99
CA ALA A 417 4.87 -8.58 23.60
C ALA A 417 4.44 -7.10 23.49
N PRO A 418 5.31 -6.14 23.86
CA PRO A 418 5.11 -4.73 23.53
C PRO A 418 4.93 -4.53 22.03
N VAL A 419 3.96 -3.70 21.64
CA VAL A 419 3.55 -3.50 20.24
C VAL A 419 3.71 -2.04 19.82
N TYR A 420 4.41 -1.84 18.70
CA TYR A 420 4.48 -0.59 17.97
C TYR A 420 3.58 -0.66 16.75
N PHE A 421 2.55 0.17 16.70
CA PHE A 421 1.66 0.32 15.58
C PHE A 421 2.01 1.57 14.79
N TYR A 422 1.97 1.43 13.47
CA TYR A 422 2.13 2.55 12.54
C TYR A 422 0.99 2.55 11.52
N GLY A 423 0.37 3.71 11.31
CA GLY A 423 -0.53 4.00 10.19
C GLY A 423 -0.06 5.21 9.40
N SER A 424 -0.52 5.38 8.15
CA SER A 424 -0.28 6.61 7.38
C SER A 424 -1.59 7.38 7.18
N ARG A 425 -1.58 8.69 7.43
CA ARG A 425 -2.77 9.55 7.50
C ARG A 425 -3.56 9.61 6.19
N GLU A 426 -2.89 9.52 5.06
CA GLU A 426 -3.52 9.53 3.73
C GLU A 426 -3.52 8.13 3.11
N ASP A 427 -3.43 7.07 3.90
CA ASP A 427 -3.52 5.68 3.45
C ASP A 427 -4.96 5.31 3.09
N HIS A 428 -5.16 4.84 1.86
CA HIS A 428 -6.47 4.43 1.35
C HIS A 428 -6.58 2.91 1.20
N ILE A 429 -5.46 2.19 1.36
CA ILE A 429 -5.39 0.72 1.30
C ILE A 429 -5.61 0.17 2.71
N VAL A 430 -4.90 0.75 3.69
CA VAL A 430 -5.08 0.46 5.11
C VAL A 430 -5.41 1.76 5.81
N PRO A 431 -6.71 2.13 5.88
CA PRO A 431 -7.13 3.32 6.62
C PRO A 431 -6.52 3.31 8.02
N TRP A 432 -5.91 4.43 8.42
CA TRP A 432 -5.18 4.50 9.68
C TRP A 432 -6.09 4.29 10.89
N GLU A 433 -7.39 4.59 10.77
CA GLU A 433 -8.42 4.31 11.76
C GLU A 433 -8.54 2.79 12.03
N SER A 434 -8.42 1.98 10.98
CA SER A 434 -8.47 0.52 11.07
C SER A 434 -7.16 -0.08 11.59
N ALA A 435 -6.03 0.54 11.26
CA ALA A 435 -4.76 0.21 11.91
C ALA A 435 -4.81 0.54 13.41
N TYR A 436 -5.42 1.68 13.79
CA TYR A 436 -5.63 2.08 15.18
C TYR A 436 -6.56 1.11 15.91
N ALA A 437 -7.63 0.62 15.28
CA ALA A 437 -8.53 -0.37 15.88
C ALA A 437 -7.79 -1.65 16.33
N GLY A 438 -6.70 -2.03 15.65
CA GLY A 438 -5.83 -3.13 16.04
C GLY A 438 -5.20 -2.98 17.44
N THR A 439 -5.03 -1.74 17.93
CA THR A 439 -4.53 -1.48 19.30
C THR A 439 -5.46 -2.04 20.37
N GLN A 440 -6.76 -2.17 20.10
CA GLN A 440 -7.74 -2.67 21.05
C GLN A 440 -7.78 -4.21 21.12
N MET A 441 -7.02 -4.88 20.26
CA MET A 441 -7.05 -6.33 20.09
C MET A 441 -5.85 -7.04 20.71
N LEU A 442 -4.80 -6.30 21.07
CA LEU A 442 -3.57 -6.83 21.64
C LEU A 442 -3.40 -6.38 23.09
N SER A 443 -2.99 -7.30 23.97
CA SER A 443 -2.90 -7.04 25.41
C SER A 443 -1.59 -6.39 25.85
N GLY A 444 -0.49 -6.59 25.11
CA GLY A 444 0.81 -6.00 25.43
C GLY A 444 0.80 -4.46 25.52
N PRO A 445 1.86 -3.85 26.09
CA PRO A 445 2.03 -2.39 26.07
C PRO A 445 2.04 -1.87 24.62
N LYS A 446 1.34 -0.75 24.36
CA LYS A 446 1.10 -0.28 22.98
C LYS A 446 1.66 1.12 22.78
N ARG A 447 2.22 1.35 21.58
CA ARG A 447 2.55 2.66 21.05
C ARG A 447 1.93 2.77 19.66
N TYR A 448 1.16 3.82 19.40
CA TYR A 448 0.62 4.11 18.07
C TYR A 448 1.27 5.38 17.53
N VAL A 449 1.69 5.34 16.25
CA VAL A 449 2.26 6.47 15.53
C VAL A 449 1.57 6.62 14.19
N LEU A 450 1.20 7.86 13.87
CA LEU A 450 0.57 8.20 12.60
C LEU A 450 1.58 8.97 11.74
N GLY A 451 2.00 8.45 10.60
CA GLY A 451 2.85 9.18 9.66
C GLY A 451 2.04 9.99 8.66
N ALA A 452 2.59 11.11 8.16
CA ALA A 452 2.00 11.83 7.04
C ALA A 452 2.13 11.06 5.70
N SER A 453 1.34 11.48 4.71
CA SER A 453 1.27 10.88 3.36
C SER A 453 0.58 9.51 3.30
N GLY A 454 0.62 8.87 2.11
CA GLY A 454 -0.11 7.63 1.81
C GLY A 454 0.68 6.35 2.08
N HIS A 455 0.05 5.21 1.79
CA HIS A 455 0.51 3.85 2.13
C HIS A 455 2.03 3.63 2.08
N ILE A 456 2.65 3.90 0.92
CA ILE A 456 4.08 3.66 0.74
C ILE A 456 4.92 4.89 1.08
N ALA A 457 4.49 6.08 0.64
CA ALA A 457 5.25 7.32 0.82
C ALA A 457 5.31 7.82 2.28
N GLY A 458 4.41 7.34 3.13
CA GLY A 458 4.42 7.54 4.58
C GLY A 458 5.31 6.52 5.29
N VAL A 459 5.14 5.23 4.99
CA VAL A 459 5.95 4.14 5.57
C VAL A 459 7.42 4.31 5.19
N ILE A 460 7.71 4.50 3.90
CA ILE A 460 9.07 4.65 3.37
C ILE A 460 9.48 6.12 3.36
N ASN A 461 9.73 6.65 4.56
CA ASN A 461 10.17 8.02 4.76
C ASN A 461 11.55 8.05 5.46
N PRO A 462 12.67 8.00 4.73
CA PRO A 462 13.99 7.98 5.36
C PRO A 462 14.34 9.29 6.10
N PRO A 463 14.89 9.22 7.32
CA PRO A 463 15.12 10.41 8.16
C PRO A 463 16.12 11.40 7.54
N GLN A 464 17.07 10.93 6.73
CA GLN A 464 18.08 11.76 6.07
C GLN A 464 17.46 12.79 5.13
N LYS A 465 16.28 12.50 4.55
CA LYS A 465 15.60 13.41 3.62
C LYS A 465 14.85 14.55 4.34
N LYS A 466 14.66 14.46 5.67
CA LYS A 466 13.98 15.47 6.50
C LYS A 466 12.64 15.96 5.92
N LYS A 467 11.86 15.03 5.36
CA LYS A 467 10.55 15.31 4.77
C LYS A 467 9.43 14.91 5.73
N ARG A 468 8.29 15.58 5.57
CA ARG A 468 7.00 15.27 6.21
C ARG A 468 7.03 15.41 7.74
N SER A 469 6.08 14.77 8.40
CA SER A 469 5.87 14.76 9.84
C SER A 469 5.21 13.45 10.27
N TYR A 470 5.13 13.24 11.59
CA TYR A 470 4.39 12.16 12.22
C TYR A 470 3.75 12.63 13.53
N TRP A 471 2.70 11.96 13.98
CA TRP A 471 1.98 12.27 15.21
C TRP A 471 2.13 11.16 16.24
N THR A 472 2.24 11.55 17.51
CA THR A 472 2.31 10.62 18.65
C THR A 472 1.37 11.07 19.75
N ASN A 473 0.75 10.11 20.43
CA ASN A 473 0.00 10.33 21.67
C ASN A 473 0.16 9.07 22.54
N GLU A 474 0.44 9.27 23.83
CA GLU A 474 0.61 8.19 24.80
C GLU A 474 -0.74 7.62 25.27
N GLN A 475 -1.81 8.41 25.18
CA GLN A 475 -3.16 7.98 25.53
C GLN A 475 -3.76 7.21 24.36
N LEU A 476 -4.05 5.93 24.57
CA LEU A 476 -4.72 5.05 23.60
C LEU A 476 -6.14 4.67 24.05
N ASP A 477 -6.61 5.30 25.13
CA ASP A 477 -7.96 5.15 25.65
C ASP A 477 -8.91 6.03 24.82
N GLY A 478 -9.89 5.41 24.16
CA GLY A 478 -10.86 6.13 23.33
C GLY A 478 -10.79 5.77 21.84
N ASP A 479 -11.58 6.48 21.05
CA ASP A 479 -11.61 6.29 19.61
C ASP A 479 -10.44 7.00 18.89
N PHE A 480 -10.29 6.72 17.59
CA PHE A 480 -9.22 7.28 16.79
C PHE A 480 -9.29 8.83 16.66
N ASN A 481 -10.48 9.45 16.78
CA ASN A 481 -10.62 10.90 16.72
C ASN A 481 -10.04 11.54 17.98
N GLN A 482 -10.38 10.98 19.15
CA GLN A 482 -9.84 11.42 20.44
C GLN A 482 -8.32 11.28 20.48
N TRP A 483 -7.79 10.17 19.94
CA TRP A 483 -6.36 9.97 19.81
C TRP A 483 -5.68 11.06 18.98
N LEU A 484 -6.27 11.39 17.81
CA LEU A 484 -5.74 12.39 16.89
C LEU A 484 -5.81 13.81 17.47
N GLU A 485 -6.92 14.17 18.11
CA GLU A 485 -7.10 15.48 18.77
C GLU A 485 -6.06 15.70 19.89
N GLY A 486 -5.72 14.65 20.64
CA GLY A 486 -4.70 14.69 21.69
C GLY A 486 -3.25 14.50 21.20
N SER A 487 -3.04 14.35 19.89
CA SER A 487 -1.72 14.03 19.35
C SER A 487 -0.81 15.24 19.13
N THR A 488 0.49 15.04 19.31
CA THR A 488 1.52 16.04 18.99
C THR A 488 2.15 15.72 17.64
N GLU A 489 2.21 16.71 16.75
CA GLU A 489 2.93 16.61 15.48
C GLU A 489 4.44 16.83 15.68
N HIS A 490 5.25 15.96 15.08
CA HIS A 490 6.71 16.03 15.07
C HIS A 490 7.21 16.13 13.63
N PRO A 491 8.16 17.04 13.31
CA PRO A 491 8.72 17.13 11.97
C PRO A 491 9.66 15.95 11.68
N GLY A 492 9.68 15.51 10.41
CA GLY A 492 10.59 14.48 9.93
C GLY A 492 10.00 13.08 9.88
N SER A 493 10.87 12.08 10.00
CA SER A 493 10.53 10.67 9.84
C SER A 493 10.17 10.00 11.16
N TRP A 494 9.12 9.17 11.14
CA TRP A 494 8.75 8.30 12.25
C TRP A 494 9.78 7.17 12.51
N TRP A 495 10.71 6.89 11.58
CA TRP A 495 11.73 5.84 11.74
C TRP A 495 12.62 6.09 12.95
N THR A 496 12.86 7.35 13.32
CA THR A 496 13.66 7.70 14.51
C THR A 496 12.92 7.32 15.78
N ASP A 497 11.63 7.66 15.87
CA ASP A 497 10.74 7.28 16.97
C ASP A 497 10.68 5.75 17.15
N TRP A 498 10.46 5.04 16.05
CA TRP A 498 10.43 3.57 16.05
C TRP A 498 11.78 2.97 16.46
N SER A 499 12.90 3.50 15.95
CA SER A 499 14.23 2.98 16.34
C SER A 499 14.55 3.21 17.81
N ASP A 500 14.10 4.32 18.39
CA ASP A 500 14.31 4.62 19.81
C ASP A 500 13.42 3.77 20.71
N TRP A 501 12.20 3.46 20.28
CA TRP A 501 11.35 2.46 20.94
C TRP A 501 11.96 1.05 20.83
N LEU A 502 12.43 0.66 19.65
CA LEU A 502 12.95 -0.68 19.39
C LEU A 502 14.22 -0.99 20.20
N LYS A 503 15.11 0.00 20.38
CA LYS A 503 16.31 -0.12 21.23
C LYS A 503 15.99 -0.60 22.65
N GLN A 504 14.86 -0.17 23.22
CA GLN A 504 14.44 -0.54 24.58
C GLN A 504 14.14 -2.05 24.70
N HIS A 505 13.78 -2.70 23.59
CA HIS A 505 13.42 -4.11 23.55
C HIS A 505 14.54 -5.02 23.04
N ALA A 506 15.65 -4.44 22.56
CA ALA A 506 16.70 -5.13 21.81
C ALA A 506 17.75 -5.86 22.67
N GLY A 507 17.79 -5.59 23.99
CA GLY A 507 18.77 -6.17 24.90
C GLY A 507 20.15 -5.50 24.80
N LYS A 508 21.16 -6.10 25.43
CA LYS A 508 22.52 -5.52 25.43
C LYS A 508 23.18 -5.61 24.06
N GLU A 509 24.21 -4.80 23.85
CA GLU A 509 25.07 -4.92 22.69
C GLU A 509 26.07 -6.07 22.82
N ILE A 510 26.21 -6.85 21.76
CA ILE A 510 27.18 -7.94 21.60
C ILE A 510 28.03 -7.70 20.35
N ALA A 511 29.18 -8.38 20.24
CA ALA A 511 30.00 -8.30 19.03
C ALA A 511 29.19 -8.79 17.81
N ALA A 512 29.28 -8.07 16.69
CA ALA A 512 28.61 -8.44 15.46
C ALA A 512 29.10 -9.82 14.95
N PRO A 513 28.19 -10.70 14.46
CA PRO A 513 28.59 -11.96 13.86
C PRO A 513 29.46 -11.70 12.61
N LYS A 514 30.55 -12.46 12.48
CA LYS A 514 31.51 -12.30 11.37
C LYS A 514 31.06 -13.01 10.08
N THR A 515 30.17 -13.98 10.20
CA THR A 515 29.69 -14.81 9.09
C THR A 515 28.16 -14.96 9.21
N PRO A 516 27.42 -14.89 8.10
CA PRO A 516 25.99 -15.18 8.11
C PRO A 516 25.71 -16.65 8.40
N GLY A 517 24.56 -16.93 8.98
CA GLY A 517 24.11 -18.27 9.34
C GLY A 517 24.85 -18.85 10.53
N ASN A 518 24.92 -20.18 10.57
CA ASN A 518 25.68 -20.93 11.56
C ASN A 518 26.16 -22.29 10.96
N LYS A 519 26.57 -23.25 11.80
CA LYS A 519 27.02 -24.57 11.34
C LYS A 519 25.94 -25.38 10.62
N THR A 520 24.67 -25.24 11.01
CA THR A 520 23.53 -25.99 10.46
C THR A 520 22.86 -25.27 9.31
N HIS A 521 22.81 -23.94 9.36
CA HIS A 521 22.21 -23.05 8.38
C HIS A 521 23.31 -22.26 7.71
N LYS A 522 23.99 -22.89 6.75
CA LYS A 522 25.07 -22.25 6.00
C LYS A 522 24.48 -21.28 4.97
N PRO A 523 25.19 -20.21 4.61
CA PRO A 523 24.81 -19.34 3.51
C PRO A 523 24.61 -20.14 2.21
N ILE A 524 23.49 -19.91 1.53
CA ILE A 524 23.07 -20.60 0.29
C ILE A 524 23.50 -19.75 -0.91
N GLU A 525 23.07 -18.50 -0.95
CA GLU A 525 23.38 -17.54 -2.01
C GLU A 525 23.35 -16.09 -1.45
N PRO A 526 23.98 -15.11 -2.12
CA PRO A 526 23.92 -13.72 -1.71
C PRO A 526 22.47 -13.16 -1.76
N ALA A 527 22.18 -12.20 -0.87
CA ALA A 527 21.00 -11.35 -1.00
C ALA A 527 21.00 -10.66 -2.38
N PRO A 528 19.84 -10.41 -3.01
CA PRO A 528 18.48 -10.52 -2.45
C PRO A 528 17.84 -11.91 -2.61
N GLY A 529 18.62 -12.93 -3.00
CA GLY A 529 18.13 -14.28 -3.28
C GLY A 529 17.46 -14.40 -4.66
N ARG A 530 17.11 -15.64 -5.04
CA ARG A 530 16.50 -15.95 -6.34
C ARG A 530 14.98 -15.89 -6.34
N TYR A 531 14.30 -16.07 -5.20
CA TYR A 531 12.83 -16.03 -5.14
C TYR A 531 12.26 -14.65 -5.50
N VAL A 532 12.88 -13.58 -5.01
CA VAL A 532 12.48 -12.21 -5.33
C VAL A 532 12.65 -11.86 -6.81
N LYS A 533 13.49 -12.59 -7.55
CA LYS A 533 13.75 -12.38 -8.98
C LYS A 533 12.74 -13.10 -9.88
N GLN A 534 11.87 -13.94 -9.31
CA GLN A 534 10.83 -14.65 -10.06
C GLN A 534 9.76 -13.66 -10.53
N LYS A 535 9.40 -13.76 -11.81
CA LYS A 535 8.27 -13.01 -12.40
C LYS A 535 6.96 -13.76 -12.14
N ALA A 536 5.86 -13.02 -12.08
CA ALA A 536 4.50 -13.57 -11.91
C ALA A 536 4.01 -14.30 -13.16
#